data_AF-A0A0U1PB25-F1
#
_entry.id   AF-A0A0U1PB25-F1
#
_cell.length_a   1.000
_cell.length_b   1.000
_cell.length_c   1.000
_cell.angle_alpha   90.00
_cell.angle_beta   90.00
_cell.angle_gamma   90.00
#
_symmetry.space_group_name_H-M   'P 1'
#
loop_
_entity.id
_entity.type
_entity.pdbx_description
1 polymer ?
#
loop_
_entity_poly.entity_id
_entity_poly.type
_entity_poly.pdbx_seq_one_letter_code
_entity_poly.pdbx_strand_id
1 'polypeptide(L)'
;MLAAVLAAMAGASRADEPKQIVKADNAQDFAVVVAAVRQEMQTGGRYEFVPEAERSTIDTRLADMSALFQKRGTVEAMTADEKVRLMNDQSEINAILTRRDSERLICKREAPTGSHLTRSVCRTYGEIERAQHDSWRYLEDRRMQATQNRGGG
;
A
#
# COMPACT_ATOMS: atom_id res chain seq x y z
N MET A 1 -32.66 10.33 -48.72
CA MET A 1 -32.46 8.94 -48.26
C MET A 1 -31.40 8.97 -47.17
N LEU A 2 -31.70 8.36 -46.02
CA LEU A 2 -30.89 8.36 -44.80
C LEU A 2 -29.52 7.70 -45.02
N ALA A 3 -28.48 8.28 -44.40
CA ALA A 3 -27.28 7.53 -44.01
C ALA A 3 -26.97 7.86 -42.55
N ALA A 4 -27.40 6.98 -41.65
CA ALA A 4 -27.10 7.05 -40.23
C ALA A 4 -25.68 6.48 -40.00
N VAL A 5 -24.76 7.33 -39.53
CA VAL A 5 -23.42 6.91 -39.10
C VAL A 5 -23.49 6.58 -37.61
N LEU A 6 -23.46 5.28 -37.30
CA LEU A 6 -23.25 4.76 -35.95
C LEU A 6 -21.77 4.92 -35.58
N ALA A 7 -21.44 5.93 -34.77
CA ALA A 7 -20.14 6.04 -34.13
C ALA A 7 -20.09 5.15 -32.88
N ALA A 8 -19.35 4.05 -32.94
CA ALA A 8 -19.04 3.21 -31.79
C ALA A 8 -18.06 3.95 -30.87
N MET A 9 -18.49 4.30 -29.65
CA MET A 9 -17.58 4.77 -28.61
C MET A 9 -16.93 3.56 -27.93
N ALA A 10 -15.71 3.22 -28.35
CA ALA A 10 -14.85 2.29 -27.62
C ALA A 10 -14.24 3.05 -26.43
N GLY A 11 -14.81 2.87 -25.24
CA GLY A 11 -14.19 3.30 -23.99
C GLY A 11 -12.96 2.43 -23.72
N ALA A 12 -11.76 2.97 -23.94
CA ALA A 12 -10.52 2.32 -23.54
C ALA A 12 -10.36 2.46 -22.02
N SER A 13 -10.76 1.44 -21.27
CA SER A 13 -10.35 1.26 -19.87
C SER A 13 -8.84 0.99 -19.87
N ARG A 14 -8.01 2.01 -19.66
CA ARG A 14 -6.60 1.79 -19.33
C ARG A 14 -6.57 1.14 -17.95
N ALA A 15 -6.30 -0.16 -17.91
CA ALA A 15 -5.85 -0.79 -16.69
C ALA A 15 -4.51 -0.15 -16.32
N ASP A 16 -4.44 0.51 -15.17
CA ASP A 16 -3.16 0.89 -14.57
C ASP A 16 -2.40 -0.42 -14.31
N GLU A 17 -1.33 -0.66 -15.07
CA GLU A 17 -0.42 -1.76 -14.76
C GLU A 17 0.13 -1.55 -13.35
N PRO A 18 0.25 -2.61 -12.54
CA PRO A 18 0.81 -2.48 -11.20
C PRO A 18 2.25 -1.98 -11.32
N LYS A 19 2.46 -0.71 -10.96
CA LYS A 19 3.79 -0.09 -10.90
C LYS A 19 4.63 -0.93 -9.96
N GLN A 20 5.69 -1.57 -10.47
CA GLN A 20 6.61 -2.33 -9.62
C GLN A 20 7.38 -1.34 -8.74
N ILE A 21 7.11 -1.36 -7.44
CA ILE A 21 7.65 -0.39 -6.47
C ILE A 21 9.10 -0.76 -6.11
N VAL A 22 9.35 -2.05 -5.89
CA VAL A 22 10.69 -2.59 -5.65
C VAL A 22 11.14 -3.28 -6.92
N LYS A 23 12.14 -2.72 -7.61
CA LYS A 23 12.85 -3.33 -8.75
C LYS A 23 14.25 -2.71 -8.87
N ALA A 24 15.26 -3.56 -8.99
CA ALA A 24 16.64 -3.16 -9.29
C ALA A 24 17.37 -4.31 -9.98
N ASP A 25 18.35 -3.96 -10.83
CA ASP A 25 19.11 -4.94 -11.62
C ASP A 25 20.50 -5.24 -11.01
N ASN A 26 20.97 -4.39 -10.08
CA ASN A 26 22.26 -4.52 -9.40
C ASN A 26 22.20 -4.07 -7.93
N ALA A 27 23.28 -4.37 -7.19
CA ALA A 27 23.38 -4.10 -5.75
C ALA A 27 23.28 -2.61 -5.37
N GLN A 28 23.88 -1.72 -6.15
CA GLN A 28 23.90 -0.28 -5.87
C GLN A 28 22.49 0.31 -6.01
N ASP A 29 21.81 0.02 -7.11
CA ASP A 29 20.43 0.47 -7.34
C ASP A 29 19.49 -0.12 -6.29
N PHE A 30 19.70 -1.39 -5.92
CA PHE A 30 18.87 -2.03 -4.91
C PHE A 30 19.01 -1.37 -3.53
N ALA A 31 20.22 -0.96 -3.13
CA ALA A 31 20.43 -0.26 -1.87
C ALA A 31 19.65 1.07 -1.80
N VAL A 32 19.56 1.80 -2.93
CA VAL A 32 18.75 3.02 -3.03
C VAL A 32 17.26 2.71 -2.86
N VAL A 33 16.77 1.64 -3.51
CA VAL A 33 15.37 1.20 -3.38
C VAL A 33 15.05 0.81 -1.94
N VAL A 34 15.92 0.06 -1.26
CA VAL A 34 15.75 -0.33 0.15
C VAL A 34 15.63 0.92 1.04
N ALA A 35 16.51 1.90 0.87
CA ALA A 35 16.49 3.13 1.65
C ALA A 35 15.19 3.92 1.40
N ALA A 36 14.75 4.04 0.14
CA ALA A 36 13.52 4.71 -0.22
C ALA A 36 12.28 4.04 0.39
N VAL A 37 12.17 2.70 0.29
CA VAL A 37 11.04 1.96 0.88
C VAL A 37 10.99 2.15 2.39
N ARG A 38 12.14 2.06 3.08
CA ARG A 38 12.21 2.30 4.53
C ARG A 38 11.81 3.71 4.91
N GLN A 39 12.22 4.71 4.12
CA GLN A 39 11.84 6.10 4.34
C GLN A 39 10.34 6.31 4.16
N GLU A 40 9.75 5.76 3.10
CA GLU A 40 8.31 5.86 2.81
C GLU A 40 7.45 5.09 3.83
N MET A 41 8.00 4.12 4.55
CA MET A 41 7.33 3.48 5.68
C MET A 41 7.36 4.33 6.95
N GLN A 42 8.15 5.41 7.05
CA GLN A 42 8.11 6.28 8.23
C GLN A 42 6.82 7.10 8.31
N THR A 43 6.57 7.73 9.46
CA THR A 43 5.41 8.62 9.64
C THR A 43 5.42 9.73 8.59
N GLY A 44 4.27 9.97 7.95
CA GLY A 44 4.11 10.93 6.85
C GLY A 44 4.56 10.42 5.48
N GLY A 45 5.14 9.22 5.40
CA GLY A 45 5.48 8.56 4.14
C GLY A 45 4.29 7.82 3.51
N ARG A 46 4.43 7.44 2.23
CA ARG A 46 3.37 6.78 1.46
C ARG A 46 2.90 5.46 2.05
N TYR A 47 3.78 4.77 2.76
CA TYR A 47 3.54 3.47 3.40
C TYR A 47 3.52 3.59 4.93
N GLU A 48 3.19 4.78 5.48
CA GLU A 48 3.16 5.02 6.92
C GLU A 48 2.23 4.06 7.68
N PHE A 49 1.15 3.59 7.03
CA PHE A 49 0.16 2.69 7.61
C PHE A 49 0.46 1.19 7.45
N VAL A 50 1.67 0.81 7.01
CA VAL A 50 2.08 -0.60 7.02
C VAL A 50 2.16 -1.09 8.49
N PRO A 51 1.45 -2.15 8.88
CA PRO A 51 1.53 -2.72 10.23
C PRO A 51 2.90 -3.33 10.53
N GLU A 52 3.29 -3.38 11.81
CA GLU A 52 4.61 -3.87 12.24
C GLU A 52 4.94 -5.28 11.73
N ALA A 53 3.97 -6.20 11.73
CA ALA A 53 4.18 -7.55 11.21
C ALA A 53 4.55 -7.54 9.72
N GLU A 54 3.89 -6.71 8.91
CA GLU A 54 4.18 -6.56 7.48
C GLU A 54 5.51 -5.81 7.26
N ARG A 55 5.87 -4.85 8.13
CA ARG A 55 7.19 -4.19 8.11
C ARG A 55 8.31 -5.21 8.31
N SER A 56 8.18 -6.08 9.31
CA SER A 56 9.15 -7.14 9.57
C SER A 56 9.29 -8.09 8.37
N THR A 57 8.18 -8.45 7.72
CA THR A 57 8.22 -9.23 6.47
C THR A 57 8.98 -8.48 5.38
N ILE A 58 8.67 -7.21 5.13
CA ILE A 58 9.36 -6.38 4.13
C ILE A 58 10.86 -6.33 4.42
N ASP A 59 11.26 -6.02 5.65
CA ASP A 59 12.67 -5.90 6.02
C ASP A 59 13.43 -7.22 5.87
N THR A 60 12.81 -8.35 6.21
CA THR A 60 13.38 -9.69 6.01
C THR A 60 13.63 -9.95 4.53
N ARG A 61 12.62 -9.70 3.68
CA ARG A 61 12.74 -9.92 2.23
C ARG A 61 13.75 -8.98 1.59
N LEU A 62 13.78 -7.71 1.98
CA LEU A 62 14.78 -6.76 1.50
C LEU A 62 16.20 -7.19 1.91
N ALA A 63 16.38 -7.79 3.09
CA ALA A 63 17.66 -8.34 3.52
C ALA A 63 18.06 -9.56 2.69
N ASP A 64 17.13 -10.49 2.44
CA ASP A 64 17.36 -11.68 1.61
C ASP A 64 17.79 -11.30 0.18
N MET A 65 17.07 -10.36 -0.44
CA MET A 65 17.40 -9.81 -1.76
C MET A 65 18.76 -9.11 -1.75
N SER A 66 19.07 -8.33 -0.70
CA SER A 66 20.38 -7.65 -0.56
C SER A 66 21.51 -8.66 -0.51
N ALA A 67 21.35 -9.78 0.21
CA ALA A 67 22.35 -10.83 0.29
C ALA A 67 22.57 -11.52 -1.07
N LEU A 68 21.52 -11.73 -1.85
CA LEU A 68 21.64 -12.24 -3.23
C LEU A 68 22.45 -11.29 -4.12
N PHE A 69 22.15 -9.98 -4.06
CA PHE A 69 22.89 -8.97 -4.82
C PHE A 69 24.34 -8.84 -4.37
N GLN A 70 24.64 -8.93 -3.06
CA GLN A 70 26.02 -8.92 -2.58
C GLN A 70 26.83 -10.14 -3.05
N LYS A 71 26.18 -11.31 -3.13
CA LYS A 71 26.82 -12.55 -3.58
C LYS A 71 27.07 -12.59 -5.09
N ARG A 72 26.15 -12.05 -5.89
CA ARG A 72 26.15 -12.20 -7.37
C ARG A 72 26.48 -10.91 -8.12
N GLY A 73 26.33 -9.75 -7.50
CA GLY A 73 26.50 -8.43 -8.10
C GLY A 73 25.28 -7.97 -8.90
N THR A 74 24.83 -8.80 -9.85
CA THR A 74 23.71 -8.49 -10.74
C THR A 74 22.73 -9.66 -10.88
N VAL A 75 21.54 -9.40 -11.39
CA VAL A 75 20.53 -10.44 -11.66
C VAL A 75 21.02 -11.44 -12.71
N GLU A 76 21.79 -11.01 -13.72
CA GLU A 76 22.28 -11.88 -14.80
C GLU A 76 23.18 -13.00 -14.27
N ALA A 77 24.00 -12.68 -13.26
CA ALA A 77 24.91 -13.61 -12.61
C ALA A 77 24.23 -14.58 -11.61
N MET A 78 22.93 -14.43 -11.36
CA MET A 78 22.15 -15.33 -10.51
C MET A 78 21.79 -16.64 -11.25
N THR A 79 21.75 -17.75 -10.52
CA THR A 79 21.19 -19.00 -11.04
C THR A 79 19.68 -18.87 -11.28
N ALA A 80 19.10 -19.83 -12.02
CA ALA A 80 17.64 -19.86 -12.23
C ALA A 80 16.87 -19.87 -10.90
N ASP A 81 17.30 -20.69 -9.93
CA ASP A 81 16.66 -20.76 -8.61
C ASP A 81 16.81 -19.45 -7.82
N GLU A 82 17.96 -18.79 -7.90
CA GLU A 82 18.19 -17.49 -7.24
C GLU A 82 17.31 -16.39 -7.85
N LYS A 83 17.10 -16.39 -9.18
CA LYS A 83 16.17 -15.49 -9.85
C LYS A 83 14.73 -15.71 -9.42
N VAL A 84 14.31 -16.97 -9.27
CA VAL A 84 12.96 -17.30 -8.77
C VAL A 84 12.77 -16.80 -7.35
N ARG A 85 13.76 -16.99 -6.47
CA ARG A 85 13.71 -16.44 -5.10
C ARG A 85 13.60 -14.92 -5.09
N LEU A 86 14.45 -14.24 -5.85
CA LEU A 86 14.42 -12.78 -5.99
C LEU A 86 13.04 -12.29 -6.45
N MET A 87 12.45 -12.94 -7.46
CA MET A 87 11.12 -12.58 -7.97
C MET A 87 10.01 -12.83 -6.95
N ASN A 88 10.10 -13.90 -6.15
CA ASN A 88 9.14 -14.19 -5.09
C ASN A 88 9.21 -13.13 -3.98
N ASP A 89 10.42 -12.80 -3.51
CA ASP A 89 10.64 -11.78 -2.49
C ASP A 89 10.13 -10.42 -2.96
N GLN A 90 10.48 -10.05 -4.20
CA GLN A 90 10.00 -8.83 -4.85
C GLN A 90 8.47 -8.80 -4.96
N SER A 91 7.84 -9.92 -5.35
CA SER A 91 6.40 -10.02 -5.50
C SER A 91 5.68 -9.89 -4.16
N GLU A 92 6.22 -10.50 -3.11
CA GLU A 92 5.67 -10.40 -1.75
C GLU A 92 5.71 -8.96 -1.23
N ILE A 93 6.86 -8.29 -1.35
CA ILE A 93 7.01 -6.88 -0.95
C ILE A 93 6.06 -6.00 -1.75
N ASN A 94 6.07 -6.11 -3.09
CA ASN A 94 5.22 -5.29 -3.95
C ASN A 94 3.72 -5.51 -3.66
N ALA A 95 3.31 -6.73 -3.33
CA ALA A 95 1.94 -7.03 -2.95
C ALA A 95 1.56 -6.33 -1.63
N ILE A 96 2.45 -6.32 -0.63
CA ILE A 96 2.21 -5.59 0.63
C ILE A 96 2.11 -4.09 0.35
N LEU A 97 3.11 -3.50 -0.30
CA LEU A 97 3.16 -2.06 -0.56
C LEU A 97 1.99 -1.58 -1.41
N THR A 98 1.56 -2.35 -2.41
CA THR A 98 0.37 -2.03 -3.22
C THR A 98 -0.90 -2.00 -2.38
N ARG A 99 -1.07 -2.94 -1.43
CA ARG A 99 -2.25 -2.95 -0.56
C ARG A 99 -2.23 -1.81 0.46
N ARG A 100 -1.04 -1.44 0.94
CA ARG A 100 -0.83 -0.44 2.00
C ARG A 100 -0.49 0.96 1.49
N ASP A 101 -0.51 1.15 0.18
CA ASP A 101 -0.32 2.45 -0.44
C ASP A 101 -1.38 3.45 0.05
N SER A 102 -0.94 4.48 0.78
CA SER A 102 -1.83 5.51 1.32
C SER A 102 -2.59 6.26 0.24
N GLU A 103 -2.04 6.40 -0.97
CA GLU A 103 -2.65 7.10 -2.10
C GLU A 103 -3.67 6.24 -2.85
N ARG A 104 -3.75 4.93 -2.54
CA ARG A 104 -4.68 4.01 -3.20
C ARG A 104 -6.12 4.42 -2.93
N LEU A 105 -6.87 4.69 -3.99
CA LEU A 105 -8.31 4.98 -3.90
C LEU A 105 -9.12 3.72 -3.56
N ILE A 106 -10.01 3.86 -2.59
CA ILE A 106 -10.97 2.85 -2.17
C ILE A 106 -12.37 3.44 -2.32
N CYS A 107 -13.12 2.92 -3.28
CA CYS A 107 -14.51 3.30 -3.52
C CYS A 107 -15.46 2.28 -2.92
N LYS A 108 -16.37 2.72 -2.05
CA LYS A 108 -17.42 1.91 -1.44
C LYS A 108 -18.79 2.50 -1.72
N ARG A 109 -19.80 1.64 -1.85
CA ARG A 109 -21.21 2.06 -1.89
C ARG A 109 -21.71 2.15 -0.45
N GLU A 110 -22.02 3.36 -0.01
CA GLU A 110 -22.43 3.62 1.38
C GLU A 110 -23.80 4.33 1.38
N ALA A 111 -24.68 3.96 2.32
CA ALA A 111 -25.92 4.69 2.59
C ALA A 111 -25.63 5.73 3.69
N PRO A 112 -25.75 7.03 3.41
CA PRO A 112 -25.51 8.06 4.44
C PRO A 112 -26.58 8.00 5.52
N THR A 113 -26.23 8.35 6.77
CA THR A 113 -27.17 8.39 7.88
C THR A 113 -28.38 9.27 7.54
N GLY A 114 -29.59 8.73 7.73
CA GLY A 114 -30.85 9.41 7.40
C GLY A 114 -31.35 9.20 5.97
N SER A 115 -30.67 8.41 5.13
CA SER A 115 -31.19 7.99 3.81
C SER A 115 -30.79 6.56 3.48
N HIS A 116 -31.72 5.78 2.92
CA HIS A 116 -31.43 4.44 2.40
C HIS A 116 -30.86 4.46 0.97
N LEU A 117 -30.75 5.63 0.35
CA LEU A 117 -30.20 5.75 -1.00
C LEU A 117 -28.67 5.65 -0.96
N THR A 118 -28.13 4.56 -1.50
CA THR A 118 -26.68 4.33 -1.55
C THR A 118 -26.00 5.22 -2.58
N ARG A 119 -24.89 5.84 -2.20
CA ARG A 119 -24.01 6.62 -3.10
C ARG A 119 -22.60 6.03 -3.11
N SER A 120 -21.88 6.23 -4.20
CA SER A 120 -20.47 5.85 -4.28
C SER A 120 -19.63 6.92 -3.58
N VAL A 121 -18.81 6.50 -2.61
CA VAL A 121 -17.85 7.37 -1.92
C VAL A 121 -16.47 6.77 -2.10
N CYS A 122 -15.55 7.56 -2.63
CA CYS A 122 -14.14 7.18 -2.78
C CYS A 122 -13.31 7.97 -1.78
N ARG A 123 -12.44 7.28 -1.06
CA ARG A 123 -11.42 7.86 -0.16
C ARG A 123 -10.10 7.15 -0.39
N THR A 124 -9.00 7.81 -0.12
CA THR A 124 -7.69 7.15 -0.15
C THR A 124 -7.54 6.21 1.05
N TYR A 125 -6.68 5.20 0.93
CA TYR A 125 -6.39 4.29 2.04
C TYR A 125 -5.86 5.06 3.25
N GLY A 126 -4.99 6.05 3.04
CA GLY A 126 -4.44 6.87 4.11
C GLY A 126 -5.51 7.70 4.84
N GLU A 127 -6.47 8.29 4.12
CA GLU A 127 -7.61 8.97 4.75
C GLU A 127 -8.45 8.03 5.62
N ILE A 128 -8.66 6.79 5.15
CA ILE A 128 -9.43 5.79 5.88
C ILE A 128 -8.71 5.40 7.17
N GLU A 129 -7.41 5.13 7.12
CA GLU A 129 -6.61 4.76 8.29
C GLU A 129 -6.53 5.89 9.32
N ARG A 130 -6.31 7.14 8.89
CA ARG A 130 -6.35 8.31 9.80
C ARG A 130 -7.71 8.48 10.46
N ALA A 131 -8.80 8.39 9.69
CA ALA A 131 -10.15 8.49 10.24
C ALA A 131 -10.44 7.39 11.28
N GLN A 132 -9.94 6.17 11.07
CA GLN A 132 -10.05 5.09 12.05
C GLN A 132 -9.25 5.41 13.32
N HIS A 133 -7.99 5.81 13.17
CA HIS A 133 -7.14 6.15 14.30
C HIS A 133 -7.71 7.30 15.14
N ASP A 134 -8.18 8.37 14.49
CA ASP A 134 -8.80 9.51 15.17
C ASP A 134 -10.09 9.11 15.91
N SER A 135 -10.90 8.22 15.31
CA SER A 135 -12.08 7.67 15.97
C SER A 135 -11.72 6.85 17.22
N TRP A 136 -10.68 6.02 17.15
CA TRP A 136 -10.21 5.25 18.30
C TRP A 136 -9.72 6.15 19.43
N ARG A 137 -8.90 7.15 19.11
CA ARG A 137 -8.42 8.14 20.08
C ARG A 137 -9.57 8.88 20.75
N TYR A 138 -10.56 9.33 19.99
CA TYR A 138 -11.74 9.98 20.55
C TYR A 138 -12.50 9.09 21.55
N LEU A 139 -12.70 7.82 21.22
CA LEU A 139 -13.38 6.87 22.12
C LEU A 139 -12.57 6.59 23.40
N GLU A 140 -11.25 6.49 23.28
CA GLU A 140 -10.34 6.31 24.42
C GLU A 140 -10.36 7.53 25.35
N ASP A 141 -10.23 8.74 24.79
CA ASP A 141 -10.28 9.99 25.56
C ASP A 141 -11.61 10.12 26.33
N ARG A 142 -12.73 9.78 25.68
CA ARG A 142 -14.06 9.78 26.32
C ARG A 142 -14.16 8.77 27.46
N ARG A 143 -13.55 7.59 27.30
CA ARG A 143 -13.50 6.57 28.36
C ARG A 143 -12.68 7.05 29.55
N MET A 144 -11.53 7.68 29.31
CA MET A 144 -10.66 8.22 30.36
C MET A 144 -11.31 9.38 31.13
N GLN A 145 -12.06 10.25 30.45
CA GLN A 145 -12.83 11.30 31.12
C GLN A 145 -13.94 10.71 32.03
N ALA A 146 -14.63 9.68 31.56
CA ALA A 146 -15.70 9.03 32.33
C ALA A 146 -15.18 8.32 33.60
N THR A 147 -13.97 7.75 33.56
CA THR A 147 -13.35 7.14 34.75
C THR A 147 -12.85 8.18 35.74
N GLN A 148 -12.26 9.28 35.28
CA GLN A 148 -11.83 10.39 36.15
C GLN A 148 -13.01 11.01 36.92
N ASN A 149 -14.14 11.23 36.24
CA ASN A 149 -15.35 11.76 36.88
C ASN A 149 -15.97 10.81 37.94
N ARG A 150 -15.61 9.53 37.96
CA ARG A 150 -16.10 8.55 38.94
C ARG A 150 -15.17 8.36 40.15
N GLY A 151 -13.90 8.72 40.03
CA GLY A 151 -12.90 8.56 41.10
C GLY A 151 -12.69 9.80 41.99
N GLY A 152 -13.33 10.92 41.66
CA GLY A 152 -13.21 12.19 42.38
C GLY A 152 -14.37 12.51 43.33
N GLY A 153 -14.98 11.50 43.95
CA GLY A 153 -16.07 11.64 44.93
C GLY A 153 -15.71 11.08 46.30
#